data_AF-A0A8H7J4W3-F1
#
_entry.id   AF-A0A8H7J4W3-F1
#
_cell.length_a   1.000
_cell.length_b   1.000
_cell.length_c   1.000
_cell.angle_alpha   90.00
_cell.angle_beta   90.00
_cell.angle_gamma   90.00
#
_symmetry.space_group_name_H-M   'P 1'
#
loop_
_entity.id
_entity.type
_entity.pdbx_description
1 polymer ?
#
loop_
_entity_poly.entity_id
_entity_poly.type
_entity_poly.pdbx_seq_one_letter_code
_entity_poly.pdbx_strand_id
1 'polypeptide(L)'
;MDHGKDLNGSKAIAVLMIGFIFSTTGHAQDFRDRSADALMGRKTIPLLLPQPLARWSLAGLIVAWTAGLIVLWRPPVVAAVAFSILGLRTLGGYLASYDEKDDYTSYVYYGFWLLGSNLLPLFSRIRGDFN
;
A
#
# COMPACT_ATOMS: atom_id res chain seq x y z
N MET A 1 -26.41 -4.96 25.10
CA MET A 1 -25.06 -5.15 25.67
C MET A 1 -24.22 -5.93 24.67
N ASP A 2 -23.67 -5.28 23.64
CA ASP A 2 -22.74 -5.92 22.68
C ASP A 2 -21.64 -4.96 22.16
N HIS A 3 -21.70 -3.68 22.53
CA HIS A 3 -20.77 -2.63 22.06
C HIS A 3 -19.29 -2.87 22.41
N GLY A 4 -18.99 -3.75 23.37
CA GLY A 4 -17.61 -4.07 23.75
C GLY A 4 -16.89 -5.03 22.79
N LYS A 5 -17.62 -5.94 22.13
CA LYS A 5 -17.02 -6.90 21.17
C LYS A 5 -16.78 -6.26 19.81
N ASP A 6 -17.73 -5.47 19.31
CA ASP A 6 -17.62 -4.77 18.02
C ASP A 6 -16.50 -3.73 18.00
N LEU A 7 -16.29 -3.02 19.12
CA LEU A 7 -15.22 -2.04 19.26
C LEU A 7 -13.83 -2.69 19.27
N ASN A 8 -13.68 -3.84 19.93
CA ASN A 8 -12.42 -4.58 19.98
C ASN A 8 -12.07 -5.21 18.62
N GLY A 9 -13.06 -5.76 17.91
CA GLY A 9 -12.87 -6.28 16.56
C GLY A 9 -12.44 -5.19 15.56
N SER A 10 -13.11 -4.04 15.59
CA SER A 10 -12.78 -2.89 14.72
C SER A 10 -11.38 -2.34 14.97
N LYS A 11 -10.97 -2.23 16.24
CA LYS A 11 -9.61 -1.81 16.62
C LYS A 11 -8.55 -2.81 16.17
N ALA A 12 -8.82 -4.11 16.32
CA ALA A 12 -7.90 -5.16 15.87
C ALA A 12 -7.71 -5.13 14.34
N ILE A 13 -8.80 -4.96 13.58
CA ILE A 13 -8.74 -4.82 12.12
C ILE A 13 -7.89 -3.60 11.73
N ALA A 14 -8.09 -2.45 12.38
CA ALA A 14 -7.32 -1.24 12.09
C ALA A 14 -5.82 -1.44 12.35
N VAL A 15 -5.44 -2.08 13.47
CA VAL A 15 -4.05 -2.39 13.80
C VAL A 15 -3.43 -3.35 12.77
N LEU A 16 -4.14 -4.42 12.41
CA LEU A 16 -3.68 -5.37 11.40
C LEU A 16 -3.49 -4.70 10.04
N MET A 17 -4.43 -3.83 9.63
CA MET A 17 -4.31 -3.09 8.39
C MET A 17 -3.08 -2.18 8.36
N ILE A 18 -2.84 -1.44 9.44
CA ILE A 18 -1.64 -0.59 9.55
C ILE A 18 -0.38 -1.46 9.51
N GLY A 19 -0.36 -2.58 10.23
CA GLY A 19 0.78 -3.51 10.21
C GLY A 19 1.08 -4.01 8.80
N PHE A 20 0.08 -4.54 8.10
CA PHE A 20 0.26 -5.09 6.76
C PHE A 20 0.61 -4.02 5.71
N ILE A 21 0.04 -2.81 5.77
CA ILE A 21 0.38 -1.74 4.82
C ILE A 21 1.82 -1.26 5.06
N PHE A 22 2.28 -1.18 6.32
CA PHE A 22 3.67 -0.89 6.65
C PHE A 22 4.62 -1.98 6.17
N SER A 23 4.27 -3.27 6.30
CA SER A 23 5.06 -4.36 5.72
C SER A 23 5.16 -4.24 4.19
N THR A 24 4.07 -3.83 3.54
CA THR A 24 4.06 -3.58 2.08
C THR A 24 4.97 -2.38 1.72
N THR A 25 5.03 -1.36 2.56
CA THR A 25 5.96 -0.22 2.39
C THR A 25 7.41 -0.67 2.44
N GLY A 26 7.77 -1.56 3.37
CA GLY A 26 9.10 -2.18 3.41
C GLY A 26 9.43 -2.94 2.12
N HIS A 27 8.49 -3.76 1.64
CA HIS A 27 8.64 -4.48 0.36
C HIS A 27 8.82 -3.52 -0.83
N ALA A 28 8.06 -2.42 -0.88
CA ALA A 28 8.21 -1.39 -1.91
C ALA A 28 9.56 -0.66 -1.85
N GLN A 29 10.06 -0.41 -0.64
CA GLN A 29 11.33 0.26 -0.40
C GLN A 29 12.52 -0.62 -0.85
N ASP A 30 12.46 -1.93 -0.59
CA ASP A 30 13.54 -2.86 -0.93
C ASP A 30 13.90 -2.85 -2.44
N PHE A 31 12.98 -2.44 -3.33
CA PHE A 31 13.27 -2.35 -4.78
C PHE A 31 14.28 -1.26 -5.15
N ARG A 32 14.16 -0.08 -4.54
CA ARG A 32 15.09 1.05 -4.78
C ARG A 32 16.39 0.89 -4.00
N ASP A 33 16.39 0.08 -2.94
CA ASP A 33 17.53 -0.12 -2.05
C ASP A 33 18.28 -1.44 -2.36
N ARG A 34 17.93 -2.15 -3.46
CA ARG A 34 18.46 -3.48 -3.82
C ARG A 34 20.00 -3.57 -3.75
N SER A 35 20.71 -2.65 -4.40
CA SER A 35 22.17 -2.66 -4.40
C SER A 35 22.75 -2.46 -3.01
N ALA A 36 22.18 -1.54 -2.22
CA ALA A 36 22.59 -1.33 -0.84
C ALA A 36 22.30 -2.55 0.05
N ASP A 37 21.14 -3.18 -0.12
CA ASP A 37 20.74 -4.38 0.60
C ASP A 37 21.65 -5.56 0.30
N ALA A 38 22.05 -5.72 -0.97
CA ALA A 38 23.00 -6.75 -1.38
C ALA A 38 24.39 -6.53 -0.75
N LEU A 39 24.89 -5.30 -0.73
CA LEU A 39 26.16 -4.94 -0.09
C LEU A 39 26.13 -5.21 1.43
N MET A 40 24.97 -5.00 2.06
CA MET A 40 24.76 -5.26 3.49
C MET A 40 24.42 -6.73 3.80
N GLY A 41 24.36 -7.61 2.79
CA GLY A 41 24.02 -9.02 2.96
C GLY A 41 22.56 -9.28 3.39
N ARG A 42 21.65 -8.31 3.18
CA ARG A 42 20.23 -8.46 3.46
C ARG A 42 19.58 -9.41 2.45
N LYS A 43 18.58 -10.17 2.91
CA LYS A 43 17.79 -11.08 2.09
C LYS A 43 16.37 -10.54 1.90
N THR A 44 16.22 -9.62 0.95
CA THR A 44 14.92 -8.99 0.62
C THR A 44 14.25 -9.71 -0.53
N ILE A 45 12.93 -9.54 -0.68
CA ILE A 45 12.16 -10.22 -1.74
C ILE A 45 12.71 -9.91 -3.15
N PRO A 46 13.08 -8.65 -3.48
CA PRO A 46 13.67 -8.34 -4.80
C PRO A 46 15.06 -8.96 -5.03
N LEU A 47 15.76 -9.40 -3.97
CA LEU A 47 17.05 -10.11 -4.09
C LEU A 47 16.88 -11.64 -4.11
N LEU A 48 15.83 -12.16 -3.49
CA LEU A 48 15.58 -13.61 -3.38
C LEU A 48 14.81 -14.21 -4.55
N LEU A 49 13.90 -13.43 -5.16
CA LEU A 49 13.03 -13.90 -6.24
C LEU A 49 13.45 -13.36 -7.60
N PRO A 50 13.07 -14.03 -8.70
CA PRO A 50 13.17 -13.43 -10.03
C PRO A 50 12.43 -12.09 -10.08
N GLN A 51 13.06 -11.08 -10.72
CA GLN A 51 12.52 -9.72 -10.81
C GLN A 51 11.04 -9.64 -11.23
N PRO A 52 10.55 -10.40 -12.23
CA PRO A 52 9.13 -10.38 -12.57
C PRO A 52 8.24 -10.81 -11.40
N LEU A 53 8.61 -11.88 -10.69
CA LEU A 53 7.82 -12.42 -9.58
C LEU A 53 7.79 -11.45 -8.39
N ALA A 54 8.93 -10.85 -8.05
CA ALA A 54 9.01 -9.83 -7.01
C ALA A 54 8.12 -8.61 -7.35
N ARG A 55 8.17 -8.12 -8.58
CA ARG A 55 7.40 -6.93 -9.00
C ARG A 55 5.91 -7.20 -9.05
N TRP A 56 5.50 -8.36 -9.57
CA TRP A 56 4.09 -8.75 -9.58
C TRP A 56 3.52 -9.00 -8.18
N SER A 57 4.33 -9.45 -7.22
CA SER A 57 3.87 -9.58 -5.83
C SER A 57 3.57 -8.20 -5.21
N LEU A 58 4.42 -7.19 -5.45
CA LEU A 58 4.15 -5.82 -5.00
C LEU A 58 2.95 -5.22 -5.72
N ALA A 59 2.84 -5.40 -7.05
CA ALA A 59 1.71 -4.91 -7.83
C ALA A 59 0.38 -5.51 -7.35
N GLY A 60 0.35 -6.82 -7.07
CA GLY A 60 -0.81 -7.49 -6.50
C GLY A 60 -1.22 -6.92 -5.15
N LEU A 61 -0.26 -6.62 -4.27
CA LEU A 61 -0.53 -5.97 -2.98
C LEU A 61 -1.08 -4.55 -3.16
N ILE A 62 -0.53 -3.75 -4.06
CA ILE A 62 -1.03 -2.38 -4.34
C ILE A 62 -2.48 -2.43 -4.84
N VAL A 63 -2.81 -3.37 -5.74
CA VAL A 63 -4.20 -3.56 -6.23
C VAL A 63 -5.12 -3.98 -5.09
N ALA A 64 -4.71 -4.98 -4.31
CA ALA A 64 -5.50 -5.49 -3.19
C ALA A 64 -5.80 -4.39 -2.15
N TRP A 65 -4.78 -3.59 -1.79
CA TRP A 65 -4.97 -2.46 -0.90
C TRP A 65 -5.85 -1.38 -1.50
N THR A 66 -5.64 -1.03 -2.76
CA THR A 66 -6.41 0.03 -3.42
C THR A 66 -7.90 -0.33 -3.43
N ALA A 67 -8.24 -1.53 -3.88
CA ALA A 67 -9.61 -2.02 -3.90
C ALA A 67 -10.17 -2.19 -2.48
N GLY A 68 -9.43 -2.85 -1.59
CA GLY A 68 -9.85 -3.12 -0.21
C GLY A 68 -10.16 -1.85 0.58
N LEU A 69 -9.30 -0.82 0.46
CA LEU A 69 -9.50 0.45 1.14
C LEU A 69 -10.67 1.25 0.58
N ILE A 70 -10.90 1.22 -0.74
CA ILE A 70 -12.08 1.86 -1.34
C ILE A 70 -13.36 1.17 -0.85
N VAL A 71 -13.39 -0.17 -0.84
CA VAL A 71 -14.54 -0.95 -0.36
C VAL A 71 -14.81 -0.68 1.11
N LEU A 72 -13.76 -0.63 1.94
CA LEU A 72 -13.87 -0.44 3.38
C LEU A 72 -14.35 0.97 3.73
N TRP A 73 -13.71 2.00 3.19
CA TRP A 73 -13.96 3.40 3.58
C TRP A 73 -15.06 4.07 2.76
N ARG A 74 -15.46 3.46 1.63
CA ARG A 74 -16.50 3.94 0.73
C ARG A 74 -16.37 5.44 0.44
N PRO A 75 -15.20 5.94 -0.01
CA PRO A 75 -15.00 7.36 -0.25
C PRO A 75 -15.89 7.86 -1.39
N PRO A 76 -16.09 9.19 -1.54
CA PRO A 76 -16.75 9.75 -2.72
C PRO A 76 -16.10 9.26 -4.01
N VAL A 77 -16.89 9.11 -5.09
CA VAL A 77 -16.42 8.56 -6.37
C VAL A 77 -15.17 9.28 -6.88
N VAL A 78 -15.12 10.61 -6.77
CA VAL A 78 -13.96 11.41 -7.21
C VAL A 78 -12.69 11.01 -6.44
N ALA A 79 -12.77 10.80 -5.13
CA ALA A 79 -11.64 10.37 -4.32
C ALA A 79 -11.24 8.92 -4.63
N ALA A 80 -12.22 8.02 -4.84
CA ALA A 80 -11.96 6.64 -5.24
C ALA A 80 -11.22 6.56 -6.58
N VAL A 81 -11.65 7.35 -7.57
CA VAL A 81 -11.01 7.42 -8.90
C VAL A 81 -9.60 7.98 -8.79
N ALA A 82 -9.41 9.10 -8.09
CA ALA A 82 -8.10 9.70 -7.89
C ALA A 82 -7.12 8.73 -7.20
N PHE A 83 -7.58 8.04 -6.16
CA PHE A 83 -6.78 7.04 -5.45
C PHE A 83 -6.45 5.82 -6.34
N SER A 84 -7.38 5.38 -7.17
CA SER A 84 -7.17 4.29 -8.13
C SER A 84 -6.15 4.65 -9.20
N ILE A 85 -6.22 5.86 -9.75
CA ILE A 85 -5.23 6.38 -10.71
C ILE A 85 -3.84 6.41 -10.08
N LEU A 86 -3.75 6.86 -8.83
CA LEU A 86 -2.48 6.90 -8.10
C LEU A 86 -1.92 5.48 -7.88
N GLY A 87 -2.77 4.51 -7.52
CA GLY A 87 -2.38 3.10 -7.41
C GLY A 87 -1.88 2.52 -8.74
N LEU A 88 -2.58 2.79 -9.85
CA LEU A 88 -2.18 2.38 -11.20
C LEU A 88 -0.85 3.01 -11.62
N ARG A 89 -0.65 4.30 -11.33
CA ARG A 89 0.60 5.00 -11.61
C ARG A 89 1.78 4.39 -10.83
N THR A 90 1.56 4.03 -9.57
CA THR A 90 2.59 3.42 -8.71
C THR A 90 2.96 2.02 -9.22
N LEU A 91 1.99 1.11 -9.38
CA LEU A 91 2.27 -0.24 -9.86
C LEU A 91 2.83 -0.26 -11.28
N GLY A 92 2.36 0.64 -12.15
CA GLY A 92 2.85 0.77 -13.52
C GLY A 92 4.33 1.15 -13.56
N GLY A 93 4.78 2.01 -12.66
CA GLY A 93 6.20 2.35 -12.51
C GLY A 93 7.06 1.15 -12.17
N TYR A 94 6.65 0.37 -11.16
CA TYR A 94 7.36 -0.86 -10.77
C TYR A 94 7.31 -1.95 -11.85
N LEU A 95 6.27 -2.03 -12.68
CA LEU A 95 6.20 -3.04 -13.74
C LEU A 95 6.95 -2.66 -15.02
N ALA A 96 7.11 -1.36 -15.29
CA ALA A 96 7.67 -0.86 -16.55
C ALA A 96 9.20 -0.93 -16.64
N SER A 97 9.90 -0.81 -15.51
CA SER A 97 11.37 -0.75 -15.48
C SER A 97 11.94 -1.61 -14.37
N TYR A 98 13.11 -2.20 -14.63
CA TYR A 98 13.86 -3.01 -13.66
C TYR A 98 15.05 -2.25 -13.07
N ASP A 99 15.14 -0.94 -13.34
CA ASP A 99 16.18 -0.03 -12.87
C ASP A 99 15.84 0.53 -11.48
N GLU A 100 16.83 0.59 -10.58
CA GLU A 100 16.67 1.13 -9.22
C GLU A 100 16.32 2.62 -9.21
N LYS A 101 16.76 3.39 -10.20
CA LYS A 101 16.42 4.82 -10.33
C LYS A 101 14.93 5.02 -10.63
N ASP A 102 14.36 4.14 -11.45
CA ASP A 102 12.93 4.15 -11.73
C ASP A 102 12.13 3.58 -10.56
N ASP A 103 12.70 2.62 -9.82
CA ASP A 103 12.14 2.13 -8.56
C ASP A 103 12.08 3.24 -7.50
N TYR A 104 13.09 4.11 -7.42
CA TYR A 104 13.07 5.29 -6.54
C TYR A 104 11.91 6.22 -6.89
N THR A 105 11.73 6.52 -8.18
CA THR A 105 10.62 7.35 -8.65
C THR A 105 9.28 6.70 -8.31
N SER A 106 9.15 5.39 -8.53
CA SER A 106 7.95 4.61 -8.21
C SER A 106 7.67 4.60 -6.70
N TYR A 107 8.71 4.57 -5.87
CA TYR A 107 8.59 4.66 -4.42
C TYR A 107 8.10 6.03 -3.95
N VAL A 108 8.47 7.12 -4.62
CA VAL A 108 7.90 8.45 -4.34
C VAL A 108 6.39 8.47 -4.61
N TYR A 109 5.94 7.89 -5.72
CA TYR A 109 4.50 7.73 -6.00
C TYR A 109 3.81 6.79 -5.01
N TYR A 110 4.50 5.72 -4.58
CA TYR A 110 4.02 4.87 -3.49
C TYR A 110 3.82 5.68 -2.20
N GLY A 111 4.72 6.61 -1.87
CA GLY A 111 4.56 7.52 -0.73
C GLY A 111 3.29 8.38 -0.81
N PHE A 112 2.99 8.96 -1.98
CA PHE A 112 1.74 9.68 -2.19
C PHE A 112 0.52 8.76 -2.11
N TRP A 113 0.62 7.53 -2.63
CA TRP A 113 -0.44 6.53 -2.52
C TRP A 113 -0.66 6.14 -1.04
N LEU A 114 0.39 5.93 -0.26
CA LEU A 114 0.31 5.65 1.16
C LEU A 114 -0.32 6.82 1.94
N LEU A 115 0.04 8.07 1.61
CA LEU A 115 -0.64 9.24 2.16
C LEU A 115 -2.14 9.21 1.84
N GLY A 116 -2.49 8.96 0.58
CA GLY A 116 -3.88 8.80 0.14
C GLY A 116 -4.64 7.74 0.94
N SER A 117 -4.04 6.57 1.17
CA SER A 117 -4.66 5.49 1.96
C SER A 117 -5.01 5.92 3.39
N ASN A 118 -4.18 6.77 4.00
CA ASN A 118 -4.38 7.26 5.36
C ASN A 118 -5.42 8.40 5.44
N LEU A 119 -5.73 9.04 4.31
CA LEU A 119 -6.76 10.08 4.21
C LEU A 119 -8.17 9.50 3.98
N LEU A 120 -8.29 8.31 3.38
CA LEU A 120 -9.59 7.68 3.11
C LEU A 120 -10.53 7.54 4.33
N PRO A 121 -10.05 7.18 5.54
CA PRO A 121 -10.91 7.12 6.74
C PRO A 121 -11.56 8.45 7.13
N LEU A 122 -11.07 9.60 6.63
CA LEU A 122 -11.70 10.89 6.90
C LEU A 122 -13.11 10.96 6.30
N PHE A 123 -13.35 10.31 5.15
CA PHE A 123 -14.65 10.34 4.49
C PHE A 123 -15.74 9.63 5.28
N SER A 124 -15.43 8.50 5.93
CA SER A 124 -16.37 7.81 6.81
C SER A 124 -16.66 8.62 8.08
N ARG A 125 -15.65 9.34 8.61
CA ARG A 125 -15.85 10.22 9.77
C ARG A 125 -16.73 11.43 9.44
N ILE A 126 -16.51 12.07 8.30
CA ILE A 126 -17.33 13.21 7.83
C ILE A 126 -18.79 12.78 7.61
N ARG A 127 -19.02 11.55 7.15
CA ARG A 127 -20.38 11.00 6.97
C ARG A 127 -21.11 10.73 8.30
N GLY A 128 -20.38 10.61 9.40
CA GLY A 128 -20.95 10.26 10.70
C GLY A 128 -21.11 8.76 10.93
N ASP A 129 -20.44 7.89 10.16
CA ASP A 129 -20.54 6.42 10.27
C ASP A 129 -20.03 5.88 11.64
N PHE A 130 -19.41 6.73 12.47
CA PHE A 130 -18.80 6.39 13.76
C PHE A 130 -19.26 7.30 14.93
N ASN A 131 -20.34 8.08 14.76
CA ASN A 131 -21.02 8.79 15.85
C ASN A 131 -22.17 7.96 16.40
#